data_AF-A0A3N6M076-F1
#
_entry.id   AF-A0A3N6M076-F1
#
_cell.length_a   1.000
_cell.length_b   1.000
_cell.length_c   1.000
_cell.angle_alpha   90.00
_cell.angle_beta   90.00
_cell.angle_gamma   90.00
#
_symmetry.space_group_name_H-M   'P 1'
#
loop_
_entity.id
_entity.type
_entity.pdbx_description
1 polymer ?
#
loop_
_entity_poly.entity_id
_entity_poly.type
_entity_poly.pdbx_seq_one_letter_code
_entity_poly.pdbx_strand_id
1 'polypeptide(L)'
;MMLAVFQELQYEPSADIYLDILDHQSELFGVITGLAAVLAGEDSTRVKKAEQLGKHYYKYEQMLLDKEQYETAEHEPWNAWHLMSTETVIKYLRAYQSNIRTLCDELPTKQARLVCSLVALDIEAWITRCEDWQADQ
;
A
#
# COMPACT_ATOMS: atom_id res chain seq x y z
N MET A 1 17.64 1.79 22.69
CA MET A 1 16.56 2.45 21.92
C MET A 1 15.94 1.40 21.01
N MET A 2 15.06 0.57 21.56
CA MET A 2 14.55 -0.66 20.94
C MET A 2 13.05 -0.81 21.28
N LEU A 3 12.32 0.30 21.25
CA LEU A 3 10.88 0.37 21.51
C LEU A 3 10.10 0.84 20.27
N ALA A 4 10.78 1.37 19.24
CA ALA A 4 10.14 1.83 18.01
C ALA A 4 9.65 0.69 17.10
N VAL A 5 10.08 -0.56 17.35
CA VAL A 5 9.87 -1.69 16.42
C VAL A 5 8.46 -2.28 16.53
N PHE A 6 7.74 -2.02 17.62
CA PHE A 6 6.39 -2.55 17.83
C PHE A 6 5.46 -1.45 18.34
N GLN A 7 5.20 -0.43 17.53
CA GLN A 7 4.18 0.59 17.83
C GLN A 7 2.83 -0.09 18.15
N GLU A 8 2.52 -1.20 17.47
CA GLU A 8 1.35 -2.04 17.72
C GLU A 8 1.21 -2.58 19.16
N LEU A 9 2.33 -2.73 19.89
CA LEU A 9 2.33 -3.19 21.29
C LEU A 9 2.13 -2.04 22.30
N GLN A 10 2.10 -0.79 21.83
CA GLN A 10 2.04 0.41 22.68
C GLN A 10 0.69 1.14 22.60
N TYR A 11 -0.16 0.76 21.64
CA TYR A 11 -1.41 1.45 21.36
C TYR A 11 -2.57 0.47 21.21
N GLU A 12 -3.77 0.96 21.52
CA GLU A 12 -5.00 0.28 21.14
C GLU A 12 -5.22 0.43 19.62
N PRO A 13 -5.65 -0.63 18.91
CA PRO A 13 -5.93 -0.59 17.48
C PRO A 13 -6.95 0.49 17.13
N SER A 14 -6.60 1.34 16.17
CA SER A 14 -7.49 2.36 15.60
C SER A 14 -7.06 2.73 14.19
N ALA A 15 -8.00 3.25 13.39
CA ALA A 15 -7.72 3.66 12.02
C ALA A 15 -6.59 4.70 11.94
N ASP A 16 -6.58 5.71 12.81
CA ASP A 16 -5.58 6.77 12.79
C ASP A 16 -4.17 6.24 13.08
N ILE A 17 -4.05 5.35 14.06
CA ILE A 17 -2.75 4.76 14.44
C ILE A 17 -2.30 3.76 13.38
N TYR A 18 -3.21 2.98 12.81
CA TYR A 18 -2.91 2.09 11.68
C TYR A 18 -2.32 2.89 10.51
N LEU A 19 -2.93 4.02 10.15
CA LEU A 19 -2.44 4.86 9.05
C LEU A 19 -1.06 5.48 9.35
N ASP A 20 -0.78 5.84 10.61
CA ASP A 20 0.54 6.34 11.04
C ASP A 20 1.61 5.25 10.99
N ILE A 21 1.31 4.03 11.46
CA ILE A 21 2.18 2.86 11.36
C ILE A 21 2.46 2.56 9.89
N LEU A 22 1.42 2.54 9.06
CA LEU A 22 1.53 2.27 7.63
C LEU A 22 2.39 3.33 6.93
N ASP A 23 2.28 4.61 7.32
CA ASP A 23 3.14 5.68 6.82
C ASP A 23 4.62 5.42 7.18
N HIS A 24 4.91 5.13 8.45
CA HIS A 24 6.26 4.82 8.92
C HIS A 24 6.86 3.59 8.23
N GLN A 25 6.09 2.52 8.08
CA GLN A 25 6.55 1.30 7.39
C GLN A 25 6.83 1.56 5.91
N SER A 26 6.02 2.42 5.27
CA SER A 26 6.21 2.79 3.86
C SER A 26 7.52 3.51 3.59
N GLU A 27 8.11 4.19 4.59
CA GLU A 27 9.40 4.88 4.45
C GLU A 27 10.51 3.92 3.99
N LEU A 28 10.52 2.68 4.49
CA LEU A 28 11.52 1.68 4.11
C LEU A 28 11.45 1.37 2.60
N PHE A 29 10.23 1.20 2.07
CA PHE A 29 10.01 0.98 0.64
C PHE A 29 10.37 2.21 -0.19
N GLY A 30 10.13 3.41 0.35
CA GLY A 30 10.62 4.66 -0.22
C GLY A 30 12.14 4.66 -0.35
N VAL A 31 12.87 4.35 0.73
CA VAL A 31 14.34 4.30 0.71
C VAL A 31 14.87 3.29 -0.30
N ILE A 32 14.27 2.08 -0.38
CA ILE A 32 14.70 1.03 -1.31
C ILE A 32 14.54 1.48 -2.77
N THR A 33 13.38 2.05 -3.11
CA THR A 33 13.09 2.53 -4.46
C THR A 33 13.91 3.77 -4.83
N GLY A 34 14.13 4.69 -3.88
CA GLY A 34 15.03 5.82 -4.03
C GLY A 34 16.48 5.39 -4.28
N LEU A 35 16.99 4.40 -3.52
CA LEU A 35 18.33 3.85 -3.71
C LEU A 35 18.49 3.23 -5.10
N ALA A 36 17.47 2.53 -5.61
CA ALA A 36 17.51 2.00 -6.97
C ALA A 36 17.63 3.12 -8.03
N ALA A 37 16.93 4.24 -7.84
CA ALA A 37 17.06 5.42 -8.71
C ALA A 37 18.45 6.07 -8.63
N VAL A 38 19.04 6.16 -7.43
CA VAL A 38 20.41 6.64 -7.23
C VAL A 38 21.41 5.76 -7.99
N LEU A 39 21.29 4.43 -7.86
CA LEU A 39 22.17 3.47 -8.55
C LEU A 39 22.00 3.50 -10.07
N ALA A 40 20.82 3.89 -10.56
CA ALA A 40 20.56 4.11 -11.98
C ALA A 40 21.14 5.45 -12.51
N GLY A 41 21.71 6.29 -11.63
CA GLY A 41 22.29 7.58 -12.02
C GLY A 41 21.25 8.68 -12.24
N GLU A 42 20.06 8.55 -11.65
CA GLU A 42 19.00 9.56 -11.75
C GLU A 42 19.29 10.79 -10.87
N ASP A 43 18.67 11.92 -11.20
CA ASP A 43 18.78 13.16 -10.42
C ASP A 43 17.94 13.14 -9.13
N SER A 44 18.19 14.11 -8.24
CA SER A 44 17.49 14.20 -6.95
C SER A 44 15.96 14.32 -7.06
N THR A 45 15.45 14.88 -8.15
CA THR A 45 14.01 15.03 -8.37
C THR A 45 13.40 13.67 -8.68
N ARG A 46 14.05 12.89 -9.54
CA ARG A 46 13.62 11.54 -9.90
C ARG A 46 13.80 10.53 -8.78
N VAL A 47 14.85 10.68 -7.97
CA VAL A 47 15.03 9.89 -6.74
C VAL A 47 13.85 10.10 -5.79
N LYS A 48 13.44 11.35 -5.53
CA LYS A 48 12.26 11.63 -4.70
C LYS A 48 10.96 11.04 -5.26
N LYS A 49 10.79 11.05 -6.58
CA LYS A 49 9.63 10.42 -7.23
C LYS A 49 9.64 8.90 -7.07
N ALA A 50 10.82 8.28 -7.18
CA ALA A 50 10.98 6.85 -6.91
C ALA A 50 10.63 6.52 -5.45
N GLU A 51 11.10 7.33 -4.48
CA GLU A 51 10.75 7.17 -3.07
C GLU A 51 9.23 7.25 -2.86
N GLN A 52 8.56 8.24 -3.45
CA GLN A 52 7.10 8.38 -3.37
C GLN A 52 6.38 7.18 -3.99
N LEU A 53 6.89 6.65 -5.10
CA LEU A 53 6.35 5.48 -5.77
C LEU A 53 6.42 4.26 -4.86
N GLY A 54 7.58 4.00 -4.23
CA GLY A 54 7.74 2.91 -3.26
C GLY A 54 6.81 3.03 -2.07
N LYS A 55 6.67 4.23 -1.50
CA LYS A 55 5.75 4.49 -0.39
C LYS A 55 4.31 4.18 -0.75
N HIS A 56 3.82 4.70 -1.88
CA HIS A 56 2.45 4.43 -2.31
C HIS A 56 2.22 2.97 -2.65
N TYR A 57 3.20 2.32 -3.29
CA TYR A 57 3.11 0.89 -3.63
C TYR A 57 2.96 0.03 -2.37
N TYR A 58 3.79 0.26 -1.35
CA TYR A 58 3.69 -0.47 -0.09
C TYR A 58 2.30 -0.33 0.55
N LYS A 59 1.79 0.90 0.67
CA LYS A 59 0.48 1.18 1.26
C LYS A 59 -0.66 0.49 0.50
N TYR A 60 -0.54 0.47 -0.82
CA TYR A 60 -1.50 -0.19 -1.71
C TYR A 60 -1.51 -1.71 -1.47
N GLU A 61 -0.34 -2.35 -1.54
CA GLU A 61 -0.22 -3.80 -1.32
C GLU A 61 -0.65 -4.21 0.09
N GLN A 62 -0.25 -3.47 1.13
CA GLN A 62 -0.63 -3.80 2.50
C GLN A 62 -2.14 -3.81 2.70
N MET A 63 -2.87 -2.84 2.14
CA MET A 63 -4.34 -2.81 2.24
C MET A 63 -5.03 -3.95 1.46
N LEU A 64 -4.41 -4.46 0.39
CA LEU A 64 -4.89 -5.65 -0.32
C LEU A 64 -4.65 -6.91 0.50
N LEU A 65 -3.44 -7.07 1.05
CA LEU A 65 -3.08 -8.19 1.93
C LEU A 65 -3.97 -8.25 3.17
N ASP A 66 -4.29 -7.10 3.76
CA ASP A 66 -5.21 -7.02 4.89
C ASP A 66 -6.59 -7.60 4.52
N LYS A 67 -7.08 -7.44 3.28
CA LYS A 67 -8.36 -8.04 2.87
C LYS A 67 -8.27 -9.56 2.83
N GLU A 68 -7.20 -10.09 2.24
CA GLU A 68 -6.98 -11.53 2.13
C GLU A 68 -6.87 -12.17 3.52
N GLN A 69 -6.17 -11.53 4.45
CA GLN A 69 -6.04 -11.99 5.83
C GLN A 69 -7.35 -11.89 6.62
N TYR A 70 -8.14 -10.84 6.38
CA TYR A 70 -9.44 -10.66 7.01
C TYR A 70 -10.42 -11.81 6.66
N GLU A 71 -10.25 -12.42 5.48
CA GLU A 71 -11.07 -13.56 5.02
C GLU A 71 -10.65 -14.91 5.63
N THR A 72 -9.42 -15.04 6.14
CA THR A 72 -8.86 -16.33 6.62
C THR A 72 -9.14 -16.65 8.09
N ALA A 73 -10.11 -15.99 8.73
CA ALA A 73 -10.55 -16.19 10.13
C ALA A 73 -9.51 -15.87 11.24
N GLU A 74 -8.30 -15.48 10.88
CA GLU A 74 -7.35 -14.84 11.79
C GLU A 74 -7.77 -13.37 11.91
N HIS A 75 -8.60 -13.05 12.91
CA HIS A 75 -8.99 -11.67 13.20
C HIS A 75 -7.79 -10.90 13.79
N GLU A 76 -6.86 -10.51 12.92
CA GLU A 76 -5.75 -9.62 13.25
C GLU A 76 -6.34 -8.24 13.63
N PRO A 77 -6.13 -7.76 14.87
CA PRO A 77 -6.70 -6.48 15.31
C PRO A 77 -6.12 -5.29 14.53
N TRP A 78 -4.92 -5.43 13.98
CA TRP A 78 -4.24 -4.44 13.13
C TRP A 78 -4.53 -4.66 11.64
N ASN A 79 -5.80 -4.61 11.27
CA ASN A 79 -6.23 -4.86 9.90
C ASN A 79 -7.08 -3.68 9.38
N ALA A 80 -6.75 -3.14 8.20
CA ALA A 80 -7.47 -2.03 7.60
C ALA A 80 -8.99 -2.26 7.48
N TRP A 81 -9.40 -3.48 7.11
CA TRP A 81 -10.79 -3.85 6.87
C TRP A 81 -11.55 -4.13 8.17
N HIS A 82 -10.84 -4.35 9.26
CA HIS A 82 -11.42 -4.36 10.60
C HIS A 82 -11.56 -2.95 11.19
N LEU A 83 -10.55 -2.11 11.00
CA LEU A 83 -10.44 -0.79 11.65
C LEU A 83 -11.16 0.34 10.90
N MET A 84 -11.47 0.16 9.62
CA MET A 84 -12.10 1.17 8.76
C MET A 84 -13.28 0.58 8.00
N SER A 85 -14.19 1.46 7.55
CA SER A 85 -15.26 1.04 6.64
C SER A 85 -14.71 0.64 5.28
N THR A 86 -15.39 -0.31 4.61
CA THR A 86 -15.09 -0.73 3.23
C THR A 86 -14.93 0.47 2.28
N GLU A 87 -15.84 1.44 2.33
CA GLU A 87 -15.76 2.65 1.49
C GLU A 87 -14.47 3.44 1.73
N THR A 88 -14.03 3.54 2.99
CA THR A 88 -12.80 4.24 3.36
C THR A 88 -11.57 3.53 2.82
N VAL A 89 -11.49 2.21 2.97
CA VAL A 89 -10.36 1.41 2.45
C VAL A 89 -10.30 1.50 0.92
N ILE A 90 -11.44 1.38 0.24
CA ILE A 90 -11.55 1.56 -1.23
C ILE A 90 -11.03 2.92 -1.66
N LYS A 91 -11.42 3.98 -0.95
CA LYS A 91 -10.96 5.35 -1.24
C LYS A 91 -9.44 5.45 -1.17
N TYR A 92 -8.80 4.83 -0.16
CA TYR A 92 -7.35 4.79 -0.05
C TYR A 92 -6.71 3.98 -1.19
N LEU A 93 -7.21 2.78 -1.49
CA LEU A 93 -6.71 1.94 -2.58
C LEU A 93 -6.74 2.67 -3.92
N ARG A 94 -7.86 3.34 -4.25
CA ARG A 94 -8.00 4.16 -5.47
C ARG A 94 -7.02 5.34 -5.48
N ALA A 95 -6.85 6.02 -4.35
CA ALA A 95 -5.92 7.14 -4.24
C ALA A 95 -4.46 6.68 -4.47
N TYR A 96 -4.04 5.58 -3.84
CA TYR A 96 -2.69 5.04 -4.03
C TYR A 96 -2.47 4.56 -5.46
N GLN A 97 -3.42 3.82 -6.04
CA GLN A 97 -3.35 3.37 -7.43
C GLN A 97 -3.24 4.56 -8.39
N SER A 98 -4.02 5.62 -8.18
CA SER A 98 -3.95 6.85 -8.99
C SER A 98 -2.58 7.53 -8.86
N ASN A 99 -2.07 7.70 -7.64
CA ASN A 99 -0.77 8.34 -7.41
C ASN A 99 0.39 7.56 -8.06
N ILE A 100 0.36 6.23 -7.96
CA ILE A 100 1.37 5.36 -8.59
C ILE A 100 1.32 5.53 -10.12
N ARG A 101 0.12 5.54 -10.72
CA ARG A 101 -0.03 5.75 -12.17
C ARG A 101 0.51 7.11 -12.60
N THR A 102 0.20 8.19 -11.88
CA THR A 102 0.74 9.51 -12.16
C THR A 102 2.27 9.55 -12.08
N LEU A 103 2.87 8.87 -11.10
CA LEU A 103 4.33 8.77 -10.99
C LEU A 103 4.95 7.95 -12.14
N CYS A 104 4.24 6.93 -12.62
CA CYS A 104 4.67 6.10 -13.75
C CYS A 104 4.61 6.81 -15.11
N ASP A 105 3.75 7.81 -15.28
CA ASP A 105 3.63 8.57 -16.55
C ASP A 105 4.94 9.29 -16.93
N GLU A 106 5.80 9.53 -15.95
CA GLU A 106 7.10 10.17 -16.15
C GLU A 106 8.26 9.19 -16.37
N LEU A 107 8.00 7.88 -16.20
CA LEU A 107 9.00 6.84 -16.42
C LEU A 107 9.13 6.51 -17.91
N PRO A 108 10.30 6.02 -18.37
CA PRO A 108 10.40 5.48 -19.71
C PRO A 108 9.44 4.29 -19.88
N THR A 109 8.87 4.15 -21.08
CA THR A 109 7.73 3.25 -21.37
C THR A 109 7.94 1.82 -20.87
N LYS A 110 9.18 1.29 -20.96
CA LYS A 110 9.47 -0.08 -20.51
C LYS A 110 9.30 -0.22 -18.99
N GLN A 111 9.85 0.71 -18.22
CA GLN A 111 9.77 0.75 -16.76
C GLN A 111 8.35 1.05 -16.30
N ALA A 112 7.69 2.02 -16.93
CA ALA A 112 6.29 2.35 -16.66
C ALA A 112 5.39 1.12 -16.78
N ARG A 113 5.57 0.31 -17.84
CA ARG A 113 4.80 -0.94 -18.02
C ARG A 113 5.01 -1.94 -16.89
N LEU A 114 6.25 -2.13 -16.45
CA LEU A 114 6.58 -3.09 -15.37
C LEU A 114 5.96 -2.67 -14.04
N VAL A 115 5.98 -1.38 -13.71
CA VAL A 115 5.42 -0.89 -12.46
C VAL A 115 3.89 -0.82 -12.53
N CYS A 116 3.32 -0.29 -13.61
CA CYS A 116 1.87 -0.20 -13.77
C CYS A 116 1.17 -1.56 -13.74
N SER A 117 1.84 -2.64 -14.17
CA SER A 117 1.26 -3.99 -14.05
C SER A 117 1.07 -4.45 -12.59
N LEU A 118 1.88 -3.94 -11.65
CA LEU A 118 1.74 -4.29 -10.23
C LEU A 118 0.45 -3.72 -9.62
N VAL A 119 -0.03 -2.59 -10.16
CA VAL A 119 -1.23 -1.89 -9.66
C VAL A 119 -2.39 -1.94 -10.67
N ALA A 120 -2.39 -2.95 -11.54
CA ALA A 120 -3.39 -3.12 -12.57
C ALA A 120 -4.69 -3.81 -12.09
N LEU A 121 -4.78 -4.14 -10.79
CA LEU A 121 -5.97 -4.76 -10.20
C LEU A 121 -7.20 -3.86 -10.41
N ASP A 122 -8.28 -4.46 -10.91
CA ASP A 122 -9.61 -3.86 -10.91
C ASP A 122 -10.18 -3.98 -9.50
N ILE A 123 -10.09 -2.88 -8.74
CA ILE A 123 -10.51 -2.82 -7.33
C ILE A 123 -11.99 -3.17 -7.20
N GLU A 124 -12.85 -2.74 -8.13
CA GLU A 124 -14.29 -2.98 -8.04
C GLU A 124 -14.60 -4.45 -8.28
N ALA A 125 -14.09 -5.02 -9.38
CA ALA A 125 -14.30 -6.43 -9.70
C ALA A 125 -13.70 -7.36 -8.64
N TRP A 126 -12.59 -6.96 -8.04
CA TRP A 126 -11.96 -7.70 -6.95
C TRP A 126 -12.84 -7.73 -5.69
N ILE A 127 -13.44 -6.58 -5.32
CA ILE A 127 -14.30 -6.50 -4.12
C ILE A 127 -15.59 -7.28 -4.29
N THR A 128 -16.26 -7.16 -5.45
CA THR A 128 -17.48 -7.93 -5.73
C THR A 128 -17.23 -9.43 -5.56
N ARG A 129 -16.09 -9.94 -6.06
CA ARG A 129 -15.72 -11.34 -5.88
C ARG A 129 -15.51 -11.73 -4.42
N CYS A 130 -14.91 -10.85 -3.62
CA CYS A 130 -14.70 -11.07 -2.20
C CYS A 130 -16.03 -11.12 -1.43
N GLU A 131 -17.00 -10.27 -1.79
CA GLU A 131 -18.34 -10.28 -1.20
C GLU A 131 -19.14 -11.52 -1.59
N ASP A 132 -19.10 -11.92 -2.86
CA ASP A 132 -19.79 -13.11 -3.37
C ASP A 132 -19.27 -14.39 -2.68
N TRP A 133 -17.96 -14.50 -2.45
CA TRP A 133 -17.37 -15.64 -1.74
C TRP A 133 -17.85 -15.77 -0.29
N GLN A 134 -18.12 -14.66 0.40
CA GLN A 134 -18.64 -14.66 1.77
C GLN A 134 -20.13 -15.04 1.84
N ALA A 135 -20.90 -14.80 0.78
CA ALA A 135 -22.32 -15.16 0.73
C ALA A 135 -22.55 -16.67 0.48
N ASP A 136 -21.57 -17.36 -0.09
CA ASP A 136 -21.62 -18.79 -0.44
C ASP A 136 -21.07 -19.72 0.67
N GLN A 137 -20.60 -19.17 1.80
CA GLN A 137 -20.16 -19.93 2.99
C GLN A 137 -21.18 -19.89 4.13
#